data_AF-A0A1Q2C426-F1
#
_entry.id   AF-A0A1Q2C426-F1
#
_cell.length_a   1.000
_cell.length_b   1.000
_cell.length_c   1.000
_cell.angle_alpha   90.00
_cell.angle_beta   90.00
_cell.angle_gamma   90.00
#
_symmetry.space_group_name_H-M   'P 1'
#
loop_
_entity.id
_entity.type
_entity.pdbx_description
1 polymer ?
#
loop_
_entity_poly.entity_id
_entity_poly.type
_entity_poly.pdbx_seq_one_letter_code
_entity_poly.pdbx_strand_id
1 'polypeptide(L)'
;MFIWNGEKLAFNFLDADMMKKFNDASKEMWKELGEYEEKNVKDGMMGPEGVANESEIMSRFFDAVFGEGSADKIFTAKHDLTERTKAVKKLYSIRDSQLADHEKRVNELSKLLGAE
;
A
#
# COMPACT_ATOMS: atom_id res chain seq x y z
N MET A 1 8.15 -2.05 9.29
CA MET A 1 7.02 -1.54 10.11
C MET A 1 6.34 -0.42 9.34
N PHE A 2 5.02 -0.43 9.24
CA PHE A 2 4.22 0.70 8.79
C PHE A 2 3.69 1.44 10.02
N ILE A 3 3.84 2.76 10.06
CA ILE A 3 3.42 3.60 11.21
C ILE A 3 2.55 4.72 10.68
N TRP A 4 1.35 4.86 11.22
CA TRP A 4 0.39 5.87 10.81
C TRP A 4 -0.50 6.27 11.99
N ASN A 5 -0.67 7.58 12.23
CA ASN A 5 -1.46 8.12 13.34
C ASN A 5 -1.22 7.45 14.72
N GLY A 6 0.05 7.14 15.03
CA GLY A 6 0.43 6.50 16.29
C GLY A 6 0.30 4.97 16.30
N GLU A 7 -0.49 4.41 15.39
CA GLU A 7 -0.62 2.96 15.20
C GLU A 7 0.61 2.36 14.50
N LYS A 8 0.96 1.14 14.90
CA LYS A 8 2.12 0.40 14.39
C LYS A 8 1.67 -0.93 13.82
N LEU A 9 1.75 -1.07 12.51
CA LEU A 9 1.37 -2.28 11.79
C LEU A 9 2.62 -2.98 11.26
N ALA A 10 2.73 -4.28 11.56
CA ALA A 10 3.85 -5.09 11.10
C ALA A 10 3.86 -5.13 9.56
N PHE A 11 5.00 -4.72 8.98
CA PHE A 11 5.19 -4.72 7.54
C PHE A 11 6.63 -5.07 7.20
N ASN A 12 6.79 -6.21 6.54
CA ASN A 12 8.03 -6.70 5.96
C ASN A 12 7.70 -7.27 4.58
N PHE A 13 7.97 -6.52 3.52
CA PHE A 13 7.69 -6.96 2.15
C PHE A 13 8.53 -8.15 1.71
N LEU A 14 9.67 -8.41 2.36
CA LEU A 14 10.51 -9.57 2.06
C LEU A 14 10.09 -10.83 2.83
N ASP A 15 9.00 -10.75 3.60
CA ASP A 15 8.28 -11.93 4.09
C ASP A 15 7.34 -12.45 2.99
N ALA A 16 7.35 -13.75 2.73
CA ALA A 16 6.63 -14.33 1.59
C ALA A 16 5.11 -14.14 1.68
N ASP A 17 4.54 -14.30 2.89
CA ASP A 17 3.10 -14.14 3.11
C ASP A 17 2.69 -12.67 2.95
N MET A 18 3.47 -11.75 3.52
CA MET A 18 3.25 -10.31 3.36
C MET A 18 3.41 -9.85 1.91
N MET A 19 4.41 -10.37 1.18
CA MET A 19 4.62 -10.07 -0.23
C MET A 19 3.40 -10.47 -1.06
N LYS A 20 2.89 -11.69 -0.84
CA LYS A 20 1.70 -12.19 -1.51
C LYS A 20 0.48 -11.32 -1.18
N LYS A 21 0.21 -11.07 0.11
CA LYS A 21 -0.91 -10.21 0.55
C LYS A 21 -0.84 -8.82 -0.08
N PHE A 22 0.33 -8.18 -0.04
CA PHE A 22 0.51 -6.85 -0.61
C PHE A 22 0.29 -6.84 -2.12
N ASN A 23 0.85 -7.80 -2.85
CA ASN A 23 0.73 -7.85 -4.31
C ASN A 23 -0.71 -8.12 -4.75
N ASP A 24 -1.39 -9.07 -4.12
CA ASP A 24 -2.78 -9.40 -4.39
C ASP A 24 -3.68 -8.18 -4.11
N ALA A 25 -3.57 -7.60 -2.91
CA ALA A 25 -4.35 -6.43 -2.50
C ALA A 25 -4.06 -5.19 -3.37
N SER A 26 -2.80 -4.95 -3.72
CA SER A 26 -2.41 -3.82 -4.59
C SER A 26 -3.03 -3.98 -5.98
N LYS A 27 -2.98 -5.18 -6.54
CA LYS A 27 -3.54 -5.47 -7.86
C LYS A 27 -5.06 -5.21 -7.87
N GLU A 28 -5.75 -5.66 -6.83
CA GLU A 28 -7.19 -5.43 -6.67
C GLU A 28 -7.51 -3.94 -6.52
N MET A 29 -6.80 -3.22 -5.64
CA MET A 29 -6.97 -1.78 -5.43
C MET A 29 -6.83 -0.99 -6.74
N TRP A 30 -5.75 -1.20 -7.50
CA TRP A 30 -5.54 -0.46 -8.75
C TRP A 30 -6.54 -0.82 -9.84
N LYS A 31 -6.99 -2.08 -9.88
CA LYS A 31 -8.06 -2.50 -10.78
C LYS A 31 -9.36 -1.77 -10.44
N GLU A 32 -9.76 -1.74 -9.18
CA GLU A 32 -11.00 -1.06 -8.75
C GLU A 32 -10.94 0.45 -8.97
N LEU A 33 -9.80 1.09 -8.68
CA LEU A 33 -9.60 2.52 -8.97
C LEU A 33 -9.73 2.80 -10.47
N GLY A 34 -9.05 2.02 -11.32
CA GLY A 34 -9.12 2.19 -12.77
C GLY A 34 -10.52 1.96 -13.34
N GLU A 35 -11.23 0.92 -12.88
CA GLU A 35 -12.62 0.67 -13.28
C GLU A 35 -13.58 1.77 -12.79
N TYR A 36 -13.32 2.35 -11.62
CA TYR A 36 -14.11 3.46 -11.11
C TYR A 36 -13.90 4.71 -11.96
N GLU A 37 -12.65 5.07 -12.26
CA GLU A 37 -12.30 6.21 -13.09
C GLU A 37 -12.91 6.08 -14.50
N GLU A 38 -12.76 4.93 -15.17
CA GLU A 38 -13.29 4.68 -16.51
C GLU A 38 -14.81 4.88 -16.60
N LYS A 39 -15.55 4.44 -15.58
CA LYS A 39 -17.03 4.51 -15.56
C LYS A 39 -17.57 5.88 -15.16
N ASN A 40 -16.87 6.59 -14.28
CA ASN A 40 -17.44 7.74 -13.56
C ASN A 40 -16.78 9.08 -13.89
N VAL A 41 -15.54 9.09 -14.40
CA VAL A 41 -14.82 10.35 -14.70
C VAL A 41 -15.00 10.69 -16.18
N LYS A 42 -16.15 11.30 -16.51
CA LYS A 42 -16.46 11.74 -17.89
C LYS A 42 -15.89 13.11 -18.26
N ASP A 43 -15.69 13.99 -17.27
CA ASP A 43 -15.27 15.39 -17.47
C ASP A 43 -14.06 15.80 -16.59
N GLY A 44 -13.36 14.84 -15.98
CA GLY A 44 -12.18 15.10 -15.15
C GLY A 44 -12.47 15.75 -13.79
N MET A 45 -13.75 15.95 -13.42
CA MET A 45 -14.13 16.48 -12.11
C MET A 45 -14.45 15.36 -11.11
N MET A 46 -13.75 15.38 -9.97
CA MET A 46 -14.02 14.47 -8.85
C MET A 46 -15.08 15.07 -7.93
N GLY A 47 -16.25 14.43 -7.87
CA GLY A 47 -17.32 14.78 -6.93
C GLY A 47 -17.18 14.09 -5.56
N PRO A 48 -18.03 14.42 -4.58
CA PRO A 48 -18.00 13.81 -3.25
C PRO A 48 -18.12 12.27 -3.26
N GLU A 49 -18.90 11.73 -4.19
CA GLU A 49 -19.05 10.28 -4.39
C GLU A 49 -17.75 9.61 -4.85
N GLY A 50 -16.95 10.30 -5.67
CA GLY A 50 -15.62 9.83 -6.07
C GLY A 50 -14.65 9.79 -4.91
N VAL A 51 -14.61 10.87 -4.14
CA VAL A 51 -13.80 10.94 -2.91
C VAL A 51 -14.16 9.80 -1.96
N ALA A 52 -15.45 9.54 -1.75
CA ALA A 52 -15.91 8.47 -0.87
C ALA A 52 -15.53 7.08 -1.39
N ASN A 53 -15.80 6.78 -2.67
CA ASN A 53 -15.52 5.47 -3.26
C ASN A 53 -14.02 5.15 -3.30
N GLU A 54 -13.20 6.08 -3.78
CA GLU A 54 -11.75 5.87 -3.81
C GLU A 54 -11.17 5.71 -2.39
N SER A 55 -11.72 6.46 -1.43
CA SER A 55 -11.35 6.28 -0.02
C SER A 55 -11.70 4.88 0.48
N GLU A 56 -12.85 4.33 0.12
CA GLU A 56 -13.24 2.98 0.51
C GLU A 56 -12.38 1.90 -0.17
N ILE A 57 -12.06 2.07 -1.45
CA ILE A 57 -11.15 1.17 -2.18
C ILE A 57 -9.78 1.12 -1.48
N MET A 58 -9.21 2.29 -1.17
CA MET A 58 -7.93 2.34 -0.44
C MET A 58 -8.05 1.80 0.99
N SER A 59 -9.19 1.97 1.67
CA SER A 59 -9.40 1.38 3.01
C SER A 59 -9.36 -0.15 2.94
N ARG A 60 -10.07 -0.76 1.97
CA ARG A 60 -10.05 -2.21 1.75
C ARG A 60 -8.66 -2.74 1.46
N PHE A 61 -7.83 -1.98 0.75
CA PHE A 61 -6.43 -2.33 0.55
C PHE A 61 -5.66 -2.45 1.88
N PHE A 62 -5.82 -1.49 2.80
CA PHE A 62 -5.16 -1.58 4.11
C PHE A 62 -5.66 -2.78 4.92
N ASP A 63 -6.97 -3.04 4.91
CA ASP A 63 -7.55 -4.21 5.58
C ASP A 63 -7.07 -5.54 5.00
N ALA A 64 -6.92 -5.63 3.68
CA ALA A 64 -6.38 -6.83 3.04
C ALA A 64 -4.90 -7.08 3.39
N VAL A 65 -4.11 -6.01 3.56
CA VAL A 65 -2.68 -6.12 3.90
C VAL A 65 -2.47 -6.40 5.40
N PHE A 66 -3.18 -5.70 6.26
CA PHE A 66 -2.92 -5.68 7.71
C PHE A 66 -3.96 -6.41 8.57
N GLY A 67 -5.04 -6.88 7.95
CA GLY A 67 -6.16 -7.54 8.61
C GLY A 67 -7.38 -6.63 8.72
N GLU A 68 -8.55 -7.26 8.77
CA GLU A 68 -9.85 -6.58 8.83
C GLU A 68 -9.93 -5.54 9.97
N GLY A 69 -10.46 -4.36 9.66
CA GLY A 69 -10.60 -3.24 10.60
C GLY A 69 -9.29 -2.50 10.91
N SER A 70 -8.22 -2.73 10.16
CA SER A 70 -6.98 -1.96 10.26
C SER A 70 -7.16 -0.52 9.77
N ALA A 71 -7.93 -0.32 8.69
CA ALA A 71 -8.21 0.99 8.12
C ALA A 71 -8.90 1.92 9.13
N ASP A 72 -9.89 1.39 9.85
CA ASP A 72 -10.62 2.13 10.89
C ASP A 72 -9.74 2.52 12.09
N LYS A 73 -8.65 1.78 12.33
CA LYS A 73 -7.70 2.10 13.41
C LYS A 73 -6.71 3.17 12.99
N ILE A 74 -6.28 3.15 11.73
CA ILE A 74 -5.22 4.05 11.26
C ILE A 74 -5.77 5.36 10.70
N PHE A 75 -6.94 5.40 10.07
CA PHE A 75 -7.44 6.63 9.44
C PHE A 75 -8.27 7.48 10.39
N THR A 76 -8.09 8.79 10.32
CA THR A 76 -8.80 9.73 11.20
C THR A 76 -10.22 10.04 10.74
N ALA A 77 -10.47 9.93 9.45
CA ALA A 77 -11.76 10.20 8.84
C ALA A 77 -12.12 9.12 7.81
N LYS A 78 -13.42 8.83 7.69
CA LYS A 78 -13.94 7.74 6.86
C LYS A 78 -13.64 7.92 5.36
N HIS A 79 -13.70 9.15 4.86
CA HIS A 79 -13.56 9.45 3.42
C HIS A 79 -12.52 10.55 3.14
N ASP A 80 -11.45 10.62 3.95
CA ASP A 80 -10.30 11.45 3.60
C ASP A 80 -9.42 10.70 2.60
N LEU A 81 -9.61 11.04 1.32
CA LEU A 81 -8.83 10.49 0.20
C LEU A 81 -7.37 10.96 0.22
N THR A 82 -7.11 12.17 0.72
CA THR A 82 -5.75 12.70 0.81
C THR A 82 -4.93 11.91 1.83
N GLU A 83 -5.52 11.60 2.98
CA GLU A 83 -4.90 10.78 4.01
C GLU A 83 -4.53 9.40 3.47
N ARG A 84 -5.48 8.74 2.81
CA ARG A 84 -5.30 7.40 2.22
C ARG A 84 -4.24 7.38 1.13
N THR A 85 -4.26 8.34 0.23
CA THR A 85 -3.25 8.45 -0.83
C THR A 85 -1.84 8.61 -0.24
N LYS A 86 -1.68 9.42 0.82
CA LYS A 86 -0.40 9.56 1.52
C LYS A 86 0.02 8.26 2.21
N ALA A 87 -0.91 7.54 2.82
CA ALA A 87 -0.66 6.26 3.46
C ALA A 87 -0.21 5.20 2.44
N VAL A 88 -0.91 5.08 1.30
CA VAL A 88 -0.53 4.18 0.19
C VAL A 88 0.88 4.50 -0.28
N LYS A 89 1.15 5.78 -0.57
CA LYS A 89 2.49 6.23 -1.01
C LYS A 89 3.58 5.87 0.00
N LYS A 90 3.33 6.05 1.29
CA LYS A 90 4.27 5.69 2.36
C LYS A 90 4.53 4.18 2.40
N LEU A 91 3.50 3.36 2.27
CA LEU A 91 3.64 1.91 2.28
C LEU A 91 4.47 1.41 1.08
N TYR A 92 4.21 1.94 -0.12
CA TYR A 92 5.01 1.68 -1.31
C TYR A 92 6.48 2.12 -1.13
N SER A 93 6.73 3.27 -0.52
CA SER A 93 8.10 3.71 -0.23
C SER A 93 8.85 2.75 0.70
N ILE A 94 8.19 2.17 1.70
CA ILE A 94 8.79 1.16 2.58
C ILE A 94 9.11 -0.12 1.80
N ARG A 95 8.19 -0.58 0.94
CA ARG A 95 8.41 -1.71 0.04
C ARG A 95 9.66 -1.50 -0.81
N ASP A 96 9.74 -0.35 -1.49
CA ASP A 96 10.84 -0.03 -2.40
C ASP A 96 12.19 0.03 -1.67
N SER A 97 12.20 0.61 -0.46
CA SER A 97 13.39 0.60 0.40
C SER A 97 13.83 -0.82 0.76
N GLN A 98 12.91 -1.71 1.10
CA GLN A 98 13.24 -3.09 1.46
C GLN A 98 13.78 -3.89 0.27
N LEU A 99 13.24 -3.66 -0.93
CA LEU A 99 13.77 -4.23 -2.18
C LEU A 99 15.17 -3.73 -2.49
N ALA A 100 15.40 -2.41 -2.44
CA ALA A 100 16.72 -1.83 -2.66
C ALA A 100 17.77 -2.35 -1.65
N ASP A 101 17.38 -2.54 -0.39
CA ASP A 101 18.28 -3.11 0.61
C ASP A 101 18.53 -4.60 0.38
N HIS A 102 17.59 -5.35 -0.23
CA HIS A 102 17.84 -6.73 -0.65
C HIS A 102 18.91 -6.80 -1.75
N GLU A 103 18.82 -5.94 -2.77
CA GLU A 103 19.82 -5.87 -3.84
C GLU A 103 21.23 -5.59 -3.30
N LYS A 104 21.35 -4.68 -2.34
CA LYS A 104 22.63 -4.42 -1.64
C LYS A 104 23.14 -5.66 -0.91
N ARG A 105 22.29 -6.36 -0.15
CA ARG A 105 22.67 -7.59 0.56
C ARG A 105 23.12 -8.69 -0.39
N VAL A 106 22.46 -8.86 -1.53
CA VAL A 106 22.89 -9.83 -2.57
C VAL A 106 24.28 -9.50 -3.11
N ASN A 107 24.56 -8.22 -3.35
CA ASN A 107 25.88 -7.77 -3.80
C ASN A 107 26.96 -7.99 -2.73
N GLU A 108 26.66 -7.76 -1.46
CA GLU A 108 27.57 -8.03 -0.34
C GLU A 108 27.85 -9.53 -0.18
N LEU A 109 26.82 -10.37 -0.23
CA LEU A 109 26.97 -11.83 -0.17
C LEU A 109 27.79 -12.37 -1.34
N SER A 110 27.58 -11.83 -2.56
CA SER A 110 28.37 -12.21 -3.73
C SER A 110 29.86 -11.91 -3.55
N LYS A 111 30.22 -10.80 -2.89
CA LYS A 111 31.62 -10.48 -2.57
C LYS A 111 32.22 -11.44 -1.55
N LEU A 112 31.44 -11.91 -0.58
CA LEU A 112 31.90 -12.93 0.38
C LEU A 112 32.12 -14.28 -0.30
N LEU A 113 31.27 -14.64 -1.26
CA LEU A 113 31.40 -15.88 -2.04
C LEU A 113 32.57 -15.86 -3.03
N GLY A 114 32.95 -14.69 -3.53
CA GLY A 114 34.08 -14.50 -4.44
C GLY A 114 35.41 -14.17 -3.77
N ALA A 115 35.47 -14.17 -2.44
CA ALA A 115 36.69 -13.99 -1.66
C ALA A 115 37.36 -15.35 -1.40
N GLU A 116 37.82 -16.00 -2.47
CA GLU A 116 38.83 -17.08 -2.43
C GLU A 116 40.12 -16.61 -3.13
#